data_AF-A0A654AS76-F1
#
_entry.id   AF-A0A654AS76-F1
#
_cell.length_a   1.000
_cell.length_b   1.000
_cell.length_c   1.000
_cell.angle_alpha   90.00
_cell.angle_beta   90.00
_cell.angle_gamma   90.00
#
_symmetry.space_group_name_H-M   'P 1'
#
loop_
_entity.id
_entity.type
_entity.pdbx_description
1 polymer ?
#
loop_
_entity_poly.entity_id
_entity_poly.type
_entity_poly.pdbx_seq_one_letter_code
_entity_poly.pdbx_strand_id
1 'polypeptide(L)'
;MFVLDPTTLVGFHTWLSLVAIVAGFPMTMALLKGHLSPRWNGIYLSTAFAASATGYAFPFDRVLPSHIVGAVSLVLIALAGLACPLKSGPR
;
A
#
# COMPACT_ATOMS: atom_id res chain seq x y z
N MET A 1 20.73 7.26 17.03
CA MET A 1 19.60 7.30 16.06
C MET A 1 18.94 5.94 16.09
N PHE A 2 17.70 5.83 16.58
CA PHE A 2 16.99 4.55 16.63
C PHE A 2 16.42 4.24 15.24
N VAL A 3 16.55 3.00 14.76
CA VAL A 3 16.03 2.58 13.44
C VAL A 3 14.51 2.75 13.30
N LEU A 4 13.78 2.77 14.42
CA LEU A 4 12.32 2.87 14.48
C LEU A 4 11.80 4.30 14.72
N ASP A 5 12.68 5.30 14.65
CA ASP A 5 12.29 6.69 14.88
C ASP A 5 11.40 7.20 13.73
N PRO A 6 10.14 7.59 13.98
CA PRO A 6 9.17 7.95 12.95
C PRO A 6 9.52 9.25 12.21
N THR A 7 10.49 10.03 12.71
CA THR A 7 10.97 11.24 12.02
C THR A 7 12.00 10.93 10.93
N THR A 8 12.53 9.70 10.92
CA THR A 8 13.46 9.22 9.90
C THR A 8 12.70 8.52 8.77
N LEU A 9 13.21 8.60 7.54
CA LEU A 9 12.56 7.95 6.39
C LEU A 9 12.42 6.43 6.60
N VAL A 10 13.44 5.79 7.16
CA VAL A 10 13.44 4.35 7.49
C VAL A 10 12.36 4.02 8.52
N GLY A 11 12.30 4.76 9.63
CA GLY A 11 11.31 4.53 10.67
C GLY A 11 9.89 4.82 10.18
N PHE A 12 9.68 5.92 9.46
CA PHE A 12 8.40 6.25 8.84
C PHE A 12 7.92 5.15 7.89
N HIS A 13 8.78 4.72 6.96
CA HIS A 13 8.48 3.66 6.00
C HIS A 13 8.15 2.32 6.71
N THR A 14 8.86 2.01 7.79
CA THR A 14 8.63 0.80 8.59
C THR A 14 7.25 0.84 9.26
N TRP A 15 6.92 1.94 9.95
CA TRP A 15 5.62 2.12 10.58
C TRP A 15 4.48 2.07 9.56
N LEU A 16 4.65 2.73 8.42
CA LEU A 16 3.67 2.74 7.34
C LEU A 16 3.44 1.33 6.77
N SER A 17 4.51 0.53 6.62
CA SER A 17 4.42 -0.86 6.18
C SER A 17 3.69 -1.75 7.19
N LEU A 18 3.92 -1.55 8.50
CA LEU A 18 3.20 -2.26 9.55
C LEU A 18 1.69 -1.96 9.49
N VAL A 19 1.32 -0.69 9.30
CA VAL A 19 -0.07 -0.27 9.13
C VAL A 19 -0.68 -0.92 7.87
N ALA A 20 0.05 -0.93 6.75
CA ALA A 20 -0.40 -1.56 5.51
C ALA A 20 -0.62 -3.08 5.67
N ILE A 21 0.27 -3.78 6.37
CA ILE A 21 0.13 -5.22 6.67
C ILE A 21 -1.12 -5.47 7.51
N VAL A 22 -1.32 -4.71 8.59
CA VAL A 22 -2.50 -4.84 9.46
C VAL A 22 -3.79 -4.53 8.69
N ALA A 23 -3.80 -3.51 7.82
CA ALA A 23 -4.94 -3.20 6.95
C ALA A 23 -5.22 -4.30 5.91
N GLY A 24 -4.20 -5.03 5.49
CA GLY A 24 -4.30 -6.15 4.56
C GLY A 24 -5.09 -7.34 5.09
N PHE A 25 -5.07 -7.62 6.39
CA PHE A 25 -5.82 -8.72 7.00
C PHE A 25 -7.34 -8.65 6.76
N PRO A 26 -8.05 -7.61 7.23
CA PRO A 26 -9.50 -7.49 7.04
C PRO A 26 -9.87 -7.33 5.56
N MET A 27 -9.03 -6.68 4.76
CA MET A 27 -9.24 -6.56 3.32
C MET A 27 -9.20 -7.94 2.63
N THR A 28 -8.18 -8.73 2.90
CA THR A 28 -8.02 -10.09 2.34
C THR A 28 -9.15 -11.01 2.83
N MET A 29 -9.55 -10.91 4.10
CA MET A 29 -10.70 -11.66 4.62
C MET A 29 -12.02 -11.28 3.91
N ALA A 30 -12.23 -10.00 3.59
CA ALA A 30 -13.39 -9.56 2.84
C ALA A 30 -13.38 -10.16 1.41
N LEU A 31 -12.23 -10.13 0.73
CA LEU A 31 -12.03 -10.73 -0.59
C LEU A 31 -12.29 -12.24 -0.59
N LEU A 32 -11.78 -12.96 0.41
CA LEU A 32 -12.00 -14.40 0.58
C LEU A 32 -13.48 -14.76 0.77
N LYS A 33 -14.27 -13.84 1.36
CA LYS A 33 -15.72 -13.97 1.48
C LYS A 33 -16.48 -13.53 0.22
N GLY A 34 -15.78 -13.18 -0.86
CA GLY A 34 -16.38 -12.66 -2.10
C GLY A 34 -16.94 -11.24 -1.98
N HIS A 35 -16.57 -10.50 -0.93
CA HIS A 35 -17.09 -9.16 -0.65
C HIS A 35 -16.01 -8.09 -0.80
N LEU A 36 -16.24 -7.13 -1.69
CA LEU A 36 -15.40 -5.93 -1.79
C LEU A 36 -15.89 -4.90 -0.77
N SER A 37 -15.28 -4.89 0.42
CA SER A 37 -15.58 -3.86 1.42
C SER A 37 -14.99 -2.51 0.98
N PRO A 38 -15.81 -1.49 0.65
CA PRO A 38 -15.31 -0.22 0.13
C PRO A 38 -14.37 0.48 1.12
N ARG A 39 -14.67 0.36 2.42
CA ARG A 39 -13.90 0.98 3.51
C ARG A 39 -12.52 0.34 3.67
N TRP A 40 -12.46 -0.99 3.80
CA TRP A 40 -11.19 -1.70 3.98
C TRP A 40 -10.34 -1.68 2.71
N ASN A 41 -10.97 -1.73 1.53
CA ASN A 41 -10.26 -1.61 0.25
C ASN A 41 -9.57 -0.25 0.12
N GLY A 42 -10.26 0.85 0.41
CA GLY A 42 -9.65 2.18 0.36
C GLY A 42 -8.49 2.33 1.35
N ILE A 43 -8.65 1.83 2.58
CA ILE A 43 -7.59 1.88 3.61
C ILE A 43 -6.37 1.05 3.18
N TYR A 44 -6.58 -0.18 2.71
CA TYR A 44 -5.50 -1.04 2.24
C TYR A 44 -4.78 -0.45 1.03
N LEU A 45 -5.51 -0.03 -0.02
CA LEU A 45 -4.90 0.51 -1.23
C LEU A 45 -4.09 1.79 -0.96
N SER A 46 -4.62 2.70 -0.14
CA SER A 46 -3.92 3.94 0.21
C SER A 46 -2.66 3.69 1.04
N THR A 47 -2.73 2.82 2.05
CA THR A 47 -1.57 2.47 2.88
C THR A 47 -0.52 1.66 2.11
N ALA A 48 -0.93 0.71 1.26
CA ALA A 48 -0.04 -0.06 0.41
C ALA A 48 0.64 0.81 -0.66
N PHE A 49 -0.07 1.76 -1.25
CA PHE A 49 0.51 2.73 -2.16
C PHE A 49 1.55 3.60 -1.46
N ALA A 50 1.20 4.16 -0.29
CA ALA A 50 2.10 5.03 0.46
C ALA A 50 3.37 4.27 0.94
N ALA A 51 3.22 3.04 1.44
CA ALA A 51 4.36 2.19 1.81
C ALA A 51 5.25 1.90 0.60
N SER A 52 4.65 1.50 -0.53
CA SER A 52 5.39 1.19 -1.75
C SER A 52 6.12 2.43 -2.30
N ALA A 53 5.45 3.57 -2.36
CA ALA A 53 6.01 4.83 -2.87
C ALA A 53 7.17 5.33 -2.00
N THR A 54 7.06 5.24 -0.68
CA THR A 54 8.15 5.63 0.23
C THR A 54 9.37 4.72 0.13
N GLY A 55 9.19 3.47 -0.31
CA GLY A 55 10.29 2.56 -0.64
C GLY A 55 11.17 3.06 -1.80
N TYR A 56 10.64 3.88 -2.71
CA TYR A 56 11.40 4.48 -3.81
C TYR A 56 12.17 5.74 -3.40
N ALA A 57 11.90 6.29 -2.21
CA ALA A 57 12.59 7.48 -1.72
C ALA A 57 13.98 7.17 -1.11
N PHE A 58 14.34 5.89 -0.98
CA PHE A 58 15.68 5.49 -0.53
C PHE A 58 16.72 5.66 -1.65
N PRO A 59 17.98 5.97 -1.31
CA PRO A 59 19.04 6.06 -2.30
C PRO A 59 19.36 4.68 -2.87
N PHE A 60 19.27 4.53 -4.19
CA PHE A 60 19.65 3.32 -4.91
C PHE A 60 20.74 3.64 -5.93
N ASP A 61 21.88 2.96 -5.85
CA ASP A 61 23.00 3.15 -6.78
C ASP A 61 22.74 2.52 -8.16
N ARG A 62 21.84 1.52 -8.23
CA ARG A 62 21.53 0.78 -9.45
C ARG A 62 20.06 0.37 -9.50
N VAL A 63 19.47 0.46 -10.70
CA VAL A 63 18.13 -0.07 -10.96
C VAL A 63 18.22 -1.59 -11.05
N LEU A 64 17.78 -2.27 -10.00
CA LEU A 64 17.60 -3.73 -10.02
C LEU A 64 16.26 -4.11 -10.65
N PRO A 65 16.11 -5.33 -11.22
CA PRO A 65 14.84 -5.81 -11.76
C PRO A 65 13.64 -5.66 -10.80
N SER A 66 13.89 -5.72 -9.48
CA SER A 66 12.90 -5.47 -8.43
C SER A 66 12.23 -4.08 -8.52
N HIS A 67 12.95 -3.05 -8.96
CA HIS A 67 12.41 -1.70 -9.10
C HIS A 67 11.38 -1.62 -10.22
N ILE A 68 11.58 -2.40 -11.29
CA ILE A 68 10.65 -2.46 -12.41
C ILE A 68 9.36 -3.14 -11.96
N VAL A 69 9.47 -4.29 -11.29
CA VAL A 69 8.32 -5.02 -10.75
C VAL A 69 7.58 -4.18 -9.72
N GLY A 70 8.29 -3.49 -8.84
CA GLY A 70 7.67 -2.60 -7.87
C GLY A 70 6.98 -1.40 -8.51
N ALA A 71 7.50 -0.84 -9.61
CA ALA A 71 6.91 0.29 -10.31
C ALA A 71 5.61 -0.15 -11.02
N VAL A 72 5.64 -1.32 -11.64
CA VAL A 72 4.43 -1.95 -12.20
C VAL A 72 3.39 -2.17 -11.10
N SER A 73 3.79 -2.73 -9.96
CA SER A 73 2.90 -2.91 -8.80
C SER A 73 2.30 -1.58 -8.32
N LEU A 74 3.10 -0.53 -8.23
CA LEU A 74 2.65 0.81 -7.81
C LEU A 74 1.61 1.37 -8.78
N VAL A 75 1.84 1.23 -10.09
CA VAL A 75 0.88 1.64 -11.13
C VAL A 75 -0.42 0.82 -11.02
N LEU A 76 -0.33 -0.49 -10.79
CA LEU A 76 -1.51 -1.34 -10.61
C LEU A 76 -2.31 -0.97 -9.37
N ILE A 77 -1.66 -0.66 -8.25
CA ILE A 77 -2.34 -0.21 -7.03
C ILE A 77 -3.01 1.15 -7.25
N ALA A 78 -2.33 2.09 -7.92
CA ALA A 78 -2.91 3.38 -8.28
C ALA A 78 -4.12 3.21 -9.19
N LEU A 79 -4.02 2.34 -10.20
CA LEU A 79 -5.12 2.02 -11.10
C LEU A 79 -6.26 1.33 -10.35
N ALA A 80 -5.98 0.41 -9.43
CA ALA A 80 -7.00 -0.23 -8.60
C ALA A 80 -7.73 0.77 -7.70
N GLY A 81 -7.03 1.76 -7.16
CA GLY A 81 -7.63 2.88 -6.44
C GLY A 81 -8.52 3.76 -7.34
N LEU A 82 -8.03 4.09 -8.54
CA LEU A 82 -8.74 4.91 -9.54
C LEU A 82 -9.87 4.18 -10.27
N ALA A 83 -9.84 2.85 -10.33
CA ALA A 83 -10.88 1.99 -10.87
C ALA A 83 -11.91 1.57 -9.79
N CYS A 84 -11.58 1.77 -8.51
CA CYS A 84 -12.51 1.65 -7.41
C CYS A 84 -13.12 2.98 -6.90
N PRO A 85 -13.56 3.94 -7.75
CA PRO A 85 -14.54 4.93 -7.37
C PRO A 85 -15.94 4.36 -7.67
N LEU A 86 -16.82 4.39 -6.67
CA LEU A 86 -18.28 4.32 -6.84
C LEU A 86 -18.89 2.94 -7.18
N LYS A 87 -18.81 1.99 -6.24
CA LYS A 87 -19.98 1.14 -5.95
C LYS A 87 -20.33 1.16 -4.47
N SER A 88 -20.52 2.38 -3.97
CA SER A 88 -21.13 2.67 -2.68
C SER A 88 -22.52 3.26 -2.91
N GLY A 89 -23.35 2.59 -3.72
CA GLY A 89 -24.77 2.89 -3.82
C GLY A 89 -25.54 1.94 -2.91
N PRO A 90 -26.38 2.41 -1.97
CA PRO A 90 -27.20 1.53 -1.16
C PRO A 90 -28.12 0.73 -2.09
N ARG A 91 -28.07 -0.60 -1.98
CA ARG A 91 -29.17 -1.45 -2.42
C ARG A 91 -30.05 -1.75 -1.22
#